data_AF-A0A6P5RYE5-F1
#
_entry.id   AF-A0A6P5RYE5-F1
#
_cell.length_a   1.000
_cell.length_b   1.000
_cell.length_c   1.000
_cell.angle_alpha   90.00
_cell.angle_beta   90.00
_cell.angle_gamma   90.00
#
_symmetry.space_group_name_H-M   'P 1'
#
loop_
_entity.id
_entity.type
_entity.pdbx_description
1 polymer ?
#
loop_
_entity_poly.entity_id
_entity_poly.type
_entity_poly.pdbx_seq_one_letter_code
_entity_poly.pdbx_strand_id
1 'polypeptide(L)'
;MRTCSMCYSNLQVPKLGLQSSSLGLTSLGRRATITTISQPLLKCLRSIQYSDAPAKILDNEFLKHFVKVFGLDLETTGFFEKGKIVEIAVRDLHGGKNSCFQTLVNPEQHVPNSHIHGITTDMVTHSGVPRYALIPILVEYIKSRQVPGGHVILAAHNARCFDVPFLLKEFSCCSFDVPPDWLFLDTLALARELRKLHGSKALPKISLQGLREFYRIPLEGSNHRAMSDVNVLSSILPNMTFDLKLGVDDLLQRTFKASACNIT
;
A
#
# COMPACT_ATOMS: atom_id res chain seq x y z
N MET A 1 7.86 35.68 27.02
CA MET A 1 6.76 34.76 27.38
C MET A 1 5.48 35.24 26.73
N ARG A 2 5.08 34.62 25.60
CA ARG A 2 3.72 34.70 25.06
C ARG A 2 3.41 33.33 24.49
N THR A 3 2.48 32.65 25.13
CA THR A 3 1.89 31.38 24.73
C THR A 3 1.04 31.60 23.49
N CYS A 4 1.38 30.91 22.39
CA CYS A 4 0.51 30.84 21.22
C CYS A 4 -0.19 29.48 21.24
N SER A 5 -1.49 29.53 21.49
CA SER A 5 -2.44 28.42 21.38
C SER A 5 -2.49 27.94 19.93
N MET A 6 -1.90 26.78 19.63
CA MET A 6 -2.16 26.06 18.39
C MET A 6 -3.39 25.17 18.60
N CYS A 7 -4.51 25.61 18.02
CA CYS A 7 -5.74 24.86 17.89
C CYS A 7 -5.46 23.50 17.23
N TYR A 8 -5.66 22.41 17.99
CA TYR A 8 -5.75 21.06 17.43
C TYR A 8 -7.14 20.88 16.79
N SER A 9 -7.25 21.28 15.54
CA SER A 9 -8.39 20.94 14.69
C SER A 9 -7.84 20.60 13.32
N ASN A 10 -7.91 19.32 12.92
CA ASN A 10 -7.87 18.77 11.54
C ASN A 10 -7.21 17.39 11.43
N LEU A 11 -7.36 16.50 12.43
CA LEU A 11 -7.31 15.06 12.14
C LEU A 11 -8.67 14.65 11.55
N GLN A 12 -8.89 14.93 10.27
CA GLN A 12 -10.03 14.39 9.53
C GLN A 12 -9.68 12.97 9.10
N VAL A 13 -9.83 12.03 10.04
CA VAL A 13 -10.12 10.63 9.71
C VAL A 13 -11.30 10.67 8.73
N PRO A 14 -11.20 10.07 7.53
CA PRO A 14 -12.36 9.92 6.65
C PRO A 14 -13.54 9.41 7.48
N LYS A 15 -14.71 10.05 7.39
CA LYS A 15 -15.91 9.53 8.06
C LYS A 15 -16.10 8.09 7.59
N LEU A 16 -15.86 7.13 8.48
CA LEU A 16 -16.19 5.71 8.36
C LEU A 16 -17.67 5.57 7.97
N GLY A 17 -17.95 5.56 6.68
CA GLY A 17 -19.29 5.43 6.11
C GLY A 17 -19.65 3.96 5.94
N LEU A 18 -19.97 3.25 7.01
CA LEU A 18 -20.63 1.95 6.93
C LEU A 18 -22.10 2.16 6.60
N GLN A 19 -22.47 2.14 5.31
CA GLN A 19 -23.87 1.98 4.90
C GLN A 19 -24.20 0.49 4.83
N SER A 20 -25.11 0.05 5.70
CA SER A 20 -25.66 -1.31 5.70
C SER A 20 -26.69 -1.49 4.58
N SER A 21 -26.51 -2.51 3.74
CA SER A 21 -27.59 -3.04 2.90
C SER A 21 -28.55 -3.87 3.76
N SER A 22 -29.83 -3.48 3.78
CA SER A 22 -30.88 -4.17 4.50
C SER A 22 -31.42 -5.35 3.67
N LEU A 23 -31.15 -6.58 4.12
CA LEU A 23 -31.94 -7.76 3.75
C LEU A 23 -32.41 -8.40 5.06
N GLY A 24 -33.73 -8.40 5.24
CA GLY A 24 -34.38 -8.88 6.44
C GLY A 24 -34.35 -10.40 6.55
N LEU A 25 -34.22 -10.90 7.77
CA LEU A 25 -34.95 -12.08 8.24
C LEU A 25 -35.09 -12.01 9.76
N THR A 26 -36.30 -12.28 10.22
CA THR A 26 -36.78 -12.25 11.60
C THR A 26 -36.24 -13.40 12.44
N SER A 27 -35.72 -13.12 13.64
CA SER A 27 -36.16 -13.72 14.93
C SER A 27 -35.09 -13.65 16.03
N LEU A 28 -35.55 -13.22 17.21
CA LEU A 28 -34.99 -13.36 18.57
C LEU A 28 -33.49 -13.13 18.83
N GLY A 29 -33.21 -11.98 19.47
CA GLY A 29 -32.58 -12.03 20.79
C GLY A 29 -31.05 -11.99 20.89
N ARG A 30 -30.42 -10.90 20.44
CA ARG A 30 -29.35 -10.13 21.13
C ARG A 30 -28.71 -9.17 20.13
N ARG A 31 -29.12 -7.90 20.19
CA ARG A 31 -28.55 -6.81 19.40
C ARG A 31 -27.22 -6.39 20.06
N ALA A 32 -26.11 -6.98 19.65
CA ALA A 32 -24.79 -6.46 19.96
C ALA A 32 -24.52 -5.27 19.03
N THR A 33 -25.02 -4.08 19.38
CA THR A 33 -24.49 -2.83 18.85
C THR A 33 -23.11 -2.60 19.44
N ILE A 34 -22.06 -2.80 18.64
CA ILE A 34 -20.73 -2.28 18.96
C ILE A 34 -20.29 -1.41 17.78
N THR A 35 -20.33 -0.10 17.98
CA THR A 35 -19.53 0.83 17.18
C THR A 35 -19.01 1.93 18.09
N THR A 36 -18.14 1.52 19.02
CA THR A 36 -17.25 2.42 19.73
C THR A 36 -15.85 1.93 19.46
N ILE A 37 -15.13 2.61 18.57
CA ILE A 37 -13.68 2.42 18.44
C ILE A 37 -13.09 2.70 19.82
N SER A 38 -12.45 1.71 20.43
CA SER A 38 -11.93 1.84 21.79
C SER A 38 -10.85 2.94 21.83
N GLN A 39 -10.77 3.70 22.92
CA GLN A 39 -9.71 4.69 23.10
C GLN A 39 -8.28 4.13 22.92
N PRO A 40 -7.98 2.88 23.30
CA PRO A 40 -6.72 2.23 22.97
C PRO A 40 -6.46 2.12 21.47
N LEU A 41 -7.47 1.82 20.65
CA LEU A 41 -7.34 1.79 19.19
C LEU A 41 -7.05 3.20 18.65
N LEU A 42 -7.80 4.22 19.09
CA LEU A 42 -7.55 5.62 18.70
C LEU A 42 -6.13 6.10 19.05
N LYS A 43 -5.58 5.66 20.18
CA LYS A 43 -4.20 5.98 20.59
C LYS A 43 -3.16 5.30 19.68
N CYS A 44 -3.47 4.10 19.21
CA CYS A 44 -2.63 3.25 18.36
C CYS A 44 -2.58 3.70 16.88
N LEU A 45 -3.51 4.56 16.45
CA LEU A 45 -3.62 5.05 15.07
C LEU A 45 -2.89 6.39 14.82
N ARG A 46 -2.09 6.87 15.78
CA ARG A 46 -1.43 8.20 15.70
C ARG A 46 -0.28 8.27 14.69
N SER A 47 0.34 7.14 14.36
CA SER A 47 1.41 7.07 13.35
C SER A 47 0.88 7.01 11.92
N ILE A 48 -0.44 6.89 11.71
CA ILE A 48 -1.02 6.86 10.38
C ILE A 48 -1.00 8.26 9.80
N GLN A 49 -0.44 8.36 8.61
CA GLN A 49 -0.37 9.60 7.87
C GLN A 49 -1.13 9.45 6.57
N TYR A 50 -1.98 10.42 6.29
CA TYR A 50 -2.63 10.61 5.00
C TYR A 50 -2.10 11.88 4.36
N SER A 51 -1.89 11.84 3.05
CA SER A 51 -1.53 13.02 2.28
C SER A 51 -2.16 13.00 0.90
N ASP A 52 -2.23 14.19 0.30
CA ASP A 52 -2.74 14.38 -1.05
C ASP A 52 -1.59 14.22 -2.05
N ALA A 53 -1.86 13.61 -3.20
CA ALA A 53 -0.91 13.54 -4.30
C ALA A 53 -1.61 13.78 -5.65
N PRO A 54 -0.91 14.35 -6.64
CA PRO A 54 -1.46 14.49 -7.98
C PRO A 54 -1.59 13.13 -8.66
N ALA A 55 -2.52 13.03 -9.61
CA ALA A 55 -2.68 11.87 -10.48
C ALA A 55 -1.41 11.64 -11.33
N LYS A 56 -1.00 10.38 -11.50
CA LYS A 56 0.15 9.95 -12.32
C LYS A 56 -0.31 9.01 -13.45
N ILE A 57 -1.32 9.46 -14.17
CA ILE A 57 -2.30 8.75 -15.02
C ILE A 57 -1.76 7.58 -15.90
N LEU A 58 -2.60 6.54 -16.04
CA LEU A 58 -2.65 5.56 -17.15
C LEU A 58 -3.76 5.98 -18.14
N ASP A 59 -3.46 6.10 -19.43
CA ASP A 59 -4.19 6.92 -20.43
C ASP A 59 -5.55 6.40 -20.99
N ASN A 60 -6.39 5.67 -20.23
CA ASN A 60 -7.68 5.18 -20.80
C ASN A 60 -8.95 5.46 -19.97
N GLU A 61 -9.72 6.48 -20.38
CA GLU A 61 -10.90 7.07 -19.69
C GLU A 61 -12.05 6.10 -19.33
N PHE A 62 -12.29 5.05 -20.11
CA PHE A 62 -13.43 4.15 -19.87
C PHE A 62 -13.13 3.09 -18.81
N LEU A 63 -11.92 2.50 -18.86
CA LEU A 63 -11.45 1.52 -17.87
C LEU A 63 -10.91 2.19 -16.59
N LYS A 64 -10.59 3.49 -16.64
CA LYS A 64 -10.28 4.34 -15.46
C LYS A 64 -11.35 4.29 -14.37
N HIS A 65 -12.60 3.98 -14.70
CA HIS A 65 -13.71 3.98 -13.75
C HIS A 65 -13.83 2.68 -12.95
N PHE A 66 -13.36 1.54 -13.47
CA PHE A 66 -13.55 0.23 -12.84
C PHE A 66 -12.26 -0.40 -12.33
N VAL A 67 -11.10 0.20 -12.57
CA VAL A 67 -9.82 -0.31 -12.03
C VAL A 67 -9.14 0.80 -11.25
N LYS A 68 -8.83 0.52 -9.98
CA LYS A 68 -8.04 1.41 -9.13
C LYS A 68 -6.65 0.84 -8.93
N VAL A 69 -5.63 1.59 -9.32
CA VAL A 69 -4.22 1.19 -9.17
C VAL A 69 -3.61 1.90 -7.98
N PHE A 70 -3.02 1.12 -7.08
CA PHE A 70 -2.25 1.61 -5.95
C PHE A 70 -0.79 1.15 -6.06
N GLY A 71 0.14 2.05 -5.77
CA GLY A 71 1.53 1.70 -5.48
C GLY A 71 1.63 1.26 -4.01
N LEU A 72 2.35 0.19 -3.76
CA LEU A 72 2.61 -0.39 -2.44
C LEU A 72 4.11 -0.62 -2.29
N ASP A 73 4.62 -0.41 -1.08
CA ASP A 73 5.95 -0.84 -0.67
C ASP A 73 5.94 -1.16 0.83
N LEU A 74 6.77 -2.12 1.23
CA LEU A 74 6.92 -2.58 2.61
C LEU A 74 8.38 -2.52 3.05
N GLU A 75 8.61 -1.99 4.25
CA GLU A 75 9.86 -2.25 4.98
C GLU A 75 9.62 -3.36 6.00
N THR A 76 10.63 -4.21 6.20
CA THR A 76 10.53 -5.41 7.05
C THR A 76 11.75 -5.59 7.94
N THR A 77 11.63 -6.37 9.02
CA THR A 77 12.76 -6.74 9.90
C THR A 77 13.80 -7.67 9.24
N GLY A 78 13.58 -8.08 7.99
CA GLY A 78 14.42 -9.01 7.24
C GLY A 78 13.61 -9.81 6.21
N PHE A 79 14.26 -10.75 5.55
CA PHE A 79 13.62 -11.58 4.52
C PHE A 79 12.93 -12.83 5.12
N PHE A 80 11.90 -13.33 4.42
CA PHE A 80 11.29 -14.66 4.62
C PHE A 80 10.60 -14.89 5.99
N GLU A 81 10.43 -16.17 6.37
CA GLU A 81 9.46 -16.71 7.34
C GLU A 81 9.35 -15.96 8.68
N LYS A 82 10.45 -15.40 9.20
CA LYS A 82 10.48 -14.69 10.50
C LYS A 82 10.41 -13.16 10.38
N GLY A 83 10.53 -12.63 9.17
CA GLY A 83 10.36 -11.21 8.92
C GLY A 83 8.97 -10.73 9.34
N LYS A 84 8.91 -9.46 9.76
CA LYS A 84 7.69 -8.74 10.09
C LYS A 84 7.72 -7.37 9.44
N ILE A 85 6.56 -6.89 9.00
CA ILE A 85 6.40 -5.54 8.45
C ILE A 85 6.71 -4.52 9.57
N VAL A 86 7.52 -3.51 9.24
CA VAL A 86 7.85 -2.38 10.11
C VAL A 86 7.38 -1.04 9.56
N GLU A 87 7.12 -0.96 8.26
CA GLU A 87 6.48 0.17 7.60
C GLU A 87 5.68 -0.33 6.40
N ILE A 88 4.53 0.31 6.17
CA ILE A 88 3.77 0.17 4.93
C ILE A 88 3.54 1.56 4.34
N ALA A 89 3.63 1.66 3.03
CA ALA A 89 3.19 2.82 2.27
C ALA A 89 2.29 2.38 1.12
N VAL A 90 1.23 3.14 0.89
CA VAL A 90 0.28 2.94 -0.20
C VAL A 90 -0.10 4.27 -0.81
N ARG A 91 -0.11 4.35 -2.14
CA ARG A 91 -0.57 5.53 -2.89
C ARG A 91 -1.56 5.15 -3.97
N ASP A 92 -2.73 5.77 -4.00
CA ASP A 92 -3.65 5.74 -5.14
C ASP A 92 -3.04 6.57 -6.29
N LEU A 93 -2.78 5.92 -7.44
CA LEU A 93 -2.15 6.56 -8.60
C LEU A 93 -3.10 7.54 -9.31
N HIS A 94 -4.41 7.48 -9.04
CA HIS A 94 -5.37 8.48 -9.50
C HIS A 94 -5.30 9.77 -8.68
N GLY A 95 -4.59 9.78 -7.55
CA GLY A 95 -4.39 10.97 -6.73
C GLY A 95 -5.66 11.48 -6.04
N GLY A 96 -5.64 12.74 -5.62
CA GLY A 96 -6.74 13.39 -4.92
C GLY A 96 -6.59 13.37 -3.39
N LYS A 97 -7.64 13.79 -2.68
CA LYS A 97 -7.57 13.96 -1.22
C LYS A 97 -7.30 12.62 -0.52
N ASN A 98 -6.34 12.61 0.42
CA ASN A 98 -5.91 11.43 1.17
C ASN A 98 -5.57 10.25 0.25
N SER A 99 -4.94 10.51 -0.90
CA SER A 99 -4.52 9.47 -1.85
C SER A 99 -3.29 8.69 -1.42
N CYS A 100 -2.63 9.10 -0.35
CA CYS A 100 -1.51 8.39 0.24
C CYS A 100 -1.88 7.93 1.65
N PHE A 101 -1.42 6.75 2.02
CA PHE A 101 -1.50 6.14 3.35
C PHE A 101 -0.11 5.62 3.69
N GLN A 102 0.42 5.99 4.86
CA GLN A 102 1.64 5.38 5.39
C GLN A 102 1.56 5.23 6.90
N THR A 103 2.19 4.18 7.41
CA THR A 103 2.35 4.00 8.85
C THR A 103 3.52 3.07 9.17
N LEU A 104 4.17 3.34 10.30
CA LEU A 104 5.02 2.34 10.94
C LEU A 104 4.15 1.20 11.47
N VAL A 105 4.74 0.02 11.62
CA VAL A 105 4.10 -1.17 12.20
C VAL A 105 5.01 -1.70 13.29
N ASN A 106 4.44 -2.04 14.43
CA ASN A 106 5.16 -2.63 15.53
C ASN A 106 5.27 -4.13 15.28
N PRO A 107 6.48 -4.65 14.97
CA PRO A 107 6.66 -6.05 14.61
C PRO A 107 6.65 -6.98 15.84
N GLU A 108 6.56 -6.41 17.05
CA GLU A 108 6.71 -7.09 18.34
C GLU A 108 8.02 -7.87 18.49
N GLN A 109 9.05 -7.41 17.80
CA GLN A 109 10.41 -7.95 17.88
C GLN A 109 11.45 -6.86 17.62
N HIS A 110 12.71 -7.19 17.86
CA HIS A 110 13.84 -6.34 17.52
C HIS A 110 13.96 -6.14 16.00
N VAL A 111 14.39 -4.94 15.59
CA VAL A 111 14.64 -4.57 14.19
C VAL A 111 16.16 -4.56 13.95
N PRO A 112 16.74 -5.63 13.36
CA PRO A 112 18.20 -5.79 13.24
C PRO A 112 18.80 -5.01 12.06
N ASN A 113 17.98 -4.62 11.09
CA ASN A 113 18.37 -4.08 9.80
C ASN A 113 18.05 -2.58 9.65
N SER A 114 17.98 -1.84 10.77
CA SER A 114 17.72 -0.39 10.76
C SER A 114 18.74 0.42 9.96
N HIS A 115 19.91 -0.14 9.66
CA HIS A 115 20.91 0.47 8.77
C HIS A 115 20.50 0.49 7.29
N ILE A 116 19.50 -0.32 6.90
CA ILE A 116 18.97 -0.39 5.53
C ILE A 116 17.93 0.72 5.34
N HIS A 117 16.88 0.73 6.17
CA HIS A 117 15.69 1.58 5.99
C HIS A 117 15.56 2.70 7.03
N GLY A 118 16.49 2.81 7.98
CA GLY A 118 16.50 3.87 9.00
C GLY A 118 15.45 3.75 10.10
N ILE A 119 14.69 2.64 10.17
CA ILE A 119 13.64 2.42 11.17
C ILE A 119 14.22 1.63 12.33
N THR A 120 14.23 2.23 13.52
CA THR A 120 14.79 1.60 14.73
C THR A 120 13.72 0.84 15.52
N THR A 121 14.16 -0.03 16.44
CA THR A 121 13.26 -0.72 17.38
C THR A 121 12.46 0.28 18.23
N ASP A 122 13.09 1.38 18.66
CA ASP A 122 12.42 2.40 19.47
C ASP A 122 11.30 3.12 18.72
N MET A 123 11.47 3.36 17.41
CA MET A 123 10.45 3.97 16.58
C MET A 123 9.19 3.10 16.51
N VAL A 124 9.35 1.80 16.26
CA VAL A 124 8.22 0.87 16.06
C VAL A 124 7.58 0.42 17.36
N THR A 125 8.30 0.48 18.49
CA THR A 125 7.74 0.14 19.82
C THR A 125 7.00 1.28 20.48
N HIS A 126 7.02 2.48 19.88
CA HIS A 126 6.32 3.65 20.40
C HIS A 126 4.80 3.39 20.54
N SER A 127 4.18 3.92 21.60
CA SER A 127 2.78 3.59 21.96
C SER A 127 1.72 3.95 20.92
N GLY A 128 2.07 4.77 19.93
CA GLY A 128 1.18 5.21 18.85
C GLY A 128 1.32 4.45 17.55
N VAL A 129 2.13 3.38 17.51
CA VAL A 129 2.36 2.54 16.32
C VAL A 129 1.46 1.30 16.37
N PRO A 130 0.75 0.95 15.28
CA PRO A 130 -0.12 -0.22 15.21
C PRO A 130 0.63 -1.54 15.35
N ARG A 131 0.12 -2.44 16.22
CA ARG A 131 0.59 -3.83 16.36
C ARG A 131 -0.24 -4.80 15.51
N TYR A 132 -1.55 -4.85 15.78
CA TYR A 132 -2.45 -5.88 15.23
C TYR A 132 -3.56 -5.33 14.33
N ALA A 133 -3.54 -4.03 14.03
CA ALA A 133 -4.63 -3.36 13.32
C ALA A 133 -4.32 -3.07 11.84
N LEU A 134 -3.15 -3.49 11.34
CA LEU A 134 -2.67 -3.12 10.01
C LEU A 134 -3.66 -3.48 8.90
N ILE A 135 -4.10 -4.73 8.85
CA ILE A 135 -4.96 -5.24 7.78
C ILE A 135 -6.36 -4.60 7.79
N PRO A 136 -7.09 -4.52 8.92
CA PRO A 136 -8.35 -3.78 8.97
C PRO A 136 -8.25 -2.36 8.43
N ILE A 137 -7.21 -1.62 8.83
CA ILE A 137 -6.98 -0.23 8.41
C ILE A 137 -6.68 -0.16 6.92
N LEU A 138 -5.81 -1.03 6.41
CA LEU A 138 -5.45 -1.07 5.00
C LEU A 138 -6.67 -1.39 4.12
N VAL A 139 -7.45 -2.41 4.50
CA VAL A 139 -8.66 -2.80 3.78
C VAL A 139 -9.67 -1.65 3.74
N GLU A 140 -9.86 -0.97 4.86
CA GLU A 140 -10.75 0.18 4.94
C GLU A 140 -10.26 1.34 4.05
N TYR A 141 -8.96 1.65 4.11
CA TYR A 141 -8.35 2.68 3.26
C TYR A 141 -8.58 2.38 1.78
N ILE A 142 -8.23 1.17 1.31
CA ILE A 142 -8.41 0.79 -0.10
C ILE A 142 -9.90 0.82 -0.50
N LYS A 143 -10.79 0.27 0.34
CA LYS A 143 -12.24 0.28 0.07
C LYS A 143 -12.81 1.70 -0.01
N SER A 144 -12.33 2.63 0.81
CA SER A 144 -12.77 4.04 0.77
C SER A 144 -12.42 4.74 -0.55
N ARG A 145 -11.48 4.17 -1.31
CA ARG A 145 -10.95 4.68 -2.58
C ARG A 145 -11.42 3.88 -3.79
N GLN A 146 -11.94 2.67 -3.56
CA GLN A 146 -12.39 1.75 -4.59
C GLN A 146 -13.74 2.16 -5.15
N VAL A 147 -13.96 1.89 -6.44
CA VAL A 147 -15.26 2.04 -7.09
C VAL A 147 -16.08 0.75 -6.90
N PRO A 148 -17.37 0.82 -6.50
CA PRO A 148 -18.21 -0.36 -6.36
C PRO A 148 -18.23 -1.22 -7.64
N GLY A 149 -17.95 -2.52 -7.49
CA GLY A 149 -17.87 -3.46 -8.62
C GLY A 149 -16.58 -3.34 -9.45
N GLY A 150 -15.66 -2.46 -9.07
CA GLY A 150 -14.35 -2.32 -9.70
C GLY A 150 -13.27 -3.22 -9.09
N HIS A 151 -12.20 -3.44 -9.83
CA HIS A 151 -11.00 -4.15 -9.38
C HIS A 151 -9.99 -3.19 -8.73
N VAL A 152 -9.20 -3.75 -7.83
CA VAL A 152 -8.05 -3.08 -7.22
C VAL A 152 -6.78 -3.75 -7.73
N ILE A 153 -5.81 -2.96 -8.20
CA ILE A 153 -4.45 -3.42 -8.48
C ILE A 153 -3.52 -2.85 -7.42
N LEU A 154 -2.88 -3.72 -6.65
CA LEU A 154 -1.78 -3.38 -5.75
C LEU A 154 -0.45 -3.67 -6.45
N ALA A 155 0.23 -2.62 -6.88
CA ALA A 155 1.49 -2.70 -7.61
C ALA A 155 2.67 -2.46 -6.67
N ALA A 156 3.62 -3.39 -6.65
CA ALA A 156 4.90 -3.23 -5.94
C ALA A 156 6.06 -3.71 -6.83
N HIS A 157 7.30 -3.39 -6.45
CA HIS A 157 8.47 -3.79 -7.22
C HIS A 157 9.13 -5.01 -6.60
N ASN A 158 9.04 -6.17 -7.28
CA ASN A 158 9.29 -7.51 -6.73
C ASN A 158 8.14 -8.04 -5.84
N ALA A 159 6.91 -7.57 -6.11
CA ALA A 159 5.72 -7.84 -5.32
C ALA A 159 5.50 -9.33 -5.03
N ARG A 160 5.63 -10.19 -6.06
CA ARG A 160 5.30 -11.61 -5.95
C ARG A 160 6.20 -12.36 -4.98
N CYS A 161 7.48 -11.98 -4.93
CA CYS A 161 8.48 -12.68 -4.14
C CYS A 161 8.76 -12.02 -2.79
N PHE A 162 8.24 -10.80 -2.55
CA PHE A 162 8.56 -10.03 -1.35
C PHE A 162 7.30 -9.47 -0.68
N ASP A 163 6.71 -8.39 -1.21
CA ASP A 163 5.64 -7.66 -0.53
C ASP A 163 4.40 -8.50 -0.29
N VAL A 164 3.95 -9.23 -1.30
CA VAL A 164 2.70 -9.99 -1.27
C VAL A 164 2.76 -11.11 -0.23
N PRO A 165 3.80 -11.96 -0.17
CA PRO A 165 3.95 -12.94 0.91
C PRO A 165 3.84 -12.34 2.33
N PHE A 166 4.49 -11.20 2.60
CA PHE A 166 4.37 -10.52 3.89
C PHE A 166 2.95 -10.06 4.17
N LEU A 167 2.32 -9.44 3.17
CA LEU A 167 0.96 -8.95 3.30
C LEU A 167 -0.03 -10.10 3.56
N LEU A 168 0.08 -11.21 2.82
CA LEU A 168 -0.77 -12.39 3.00
C LEU A 168 -0.62 -13.03 4.38
N LYS A 169 0.61 -13.05 4.92
CA LYS A 169 0.85 -13.50 6.30
C LYS A 169 0.10 -12.62 7.30
N GLU A 170 0.13 -11.30 7.14
CA GLU A 170 -0.61 -10.39 8.02
C GLU A 170 -2.14 -10.53 7.86
N PHE A 171 -2.65 -10.77 6.64
CA PHE A 171 -4.06 -11.11 6.41
C PHE A 171 -4.47 -12.36 7.20
N SER A 172 -3.68 -13.43 7.09
CA SER A 172 -3.88 -14.67 7.84
C SER A 172 -3.82 -14.45 9.35
N CYS A 173 -2.81 -13.74 9.86
CA CYS A 173 -2.67 -13.42 11.29
C CYS A 173 -3.86 -12.62 11.83
N CYS A 174 -4.47 -11.74 11.02
CA CYS A 174 -5.64 -10.97 11.41
C CYS A 174 -6.97 -11.73 11.22
N SER A 175 -6.95 -12.96 10.68
CA SER A 175 -8.17 -13.69 10.25
C SER A 175 -9.02 -12.91 9.24
N PHE A 176 -8.37 -12.21 8.31
CA PHE A 176 -9.01 -11.52 7.19
C PHE A 176 -8.73 -12.26 5.89
N ASP A 177 -9.76 -12.42 5.08
CA ASP A 177 -9.59 -12.83 3.68
C ASP A 177 -9.13 -11.65 2.84
N VAL A 178 -8.25 -11.93 1.86
CA VAL A 178 -7.93 -10.95 0.82
C VAL A 178 -9.17 -10.78 -0.06
N PRO A 179 -9.65 -9.54 -0.29
CA PRO A 179 -10.82 -9.33 -1.14
C PRO A 179 -10.61 -9.93 -2.55
N PRO A 180 -11.63 -10.62 -3.12
CA PRO A 180 -11.48 -11.38 -4.36
C PRO A 180 -11.25 -10.54 -5.63
N ASP A 181 -11.56 -9.24 -5.52
CA ASP A 181 -11.39 -8.19 -6.50
C ASP A 181 -10.03 -7.46 -6.38
N TRP A 182 -9.19 -7.87 -5.43
CA TRP A 182 -7.80 -7.40 -5.32
C TRP A 182 -6.88 -8.27 -6.14
N LEU A 183 -6.10 -7.59 -6.98
CA LEU A 183 -5.12 -8.14 -7.89
C LEU A 183 -3.75 -7.52 -7.56
N PHE A 184 -2.69 -8.30 -7.74
CA PHE A 184 -1.32 -7.85 -7.46
C PHE A 184 -0.54 -7.73 -8.75
N LEU A 185 0.23 -6.64 -8.90
CA LEU A 185 1.10 -6.41 -10.04
C LEU A 185 2.56 -6.37 -9.58
N ASP A 186 3.38 -7.28 -10.12
CA ASP A 186 4.83 -7.24 -9.91
C ASP A 186 5.51 -6.42 -11.01
N THR A 187 5.89 -5.20 -10.68
CA THR A 187 6.51 -4.28 -11.64
C THR A 187 7.95 -4.66 -12.00
N LEU A 188 8.60 -5.57 -11.25
CA LEU A 188 9.89 -6.13 -11.66
C LEU A 188 9.74 -7.03 -12.90
N ALA A 189 8.59 -7.68 -13.08
CA ALA A 189 8.30 -8.40 -14.32
C ALA A 189 8.23 -7.45 -15.52
N LEU A 190 7.56 -6.31 -15.38
CA LEU A 190 7.54 -5.25 -16.40
C LEU A 190 8.95 -4.70 -16.69
N ALA A 191 9.76 -4.49 -15.65
CA ALA A 191 11.14 -4.04 -15.81
C ALA A 191 12.01 -5.04 -16.60
N ARG A 192 11.75 -6.35 -16.46
CA ARG A 192 12.40 -7.39 -17.26
C ARG A 192 11.97 -7.34 -18.73
N GLU A 193 10.69 -7.09 -19.01
CA GLU A 193 10.19 -6.86 -20.39
C GLU A 193 10.84 -5.61 -20.99
N LEU A 194 10.86 -4.50 -20.24
CA LEU A 194 11.49 -3.25 -20.65
C LEU A 194 12.99 -3.43 -20.97
N ARG A 195 13.71 -4.21 -20.15
CA ARG A 195 15.12 -4.52 -20.43
C ARG A 195 15.30 -5.33 -21.71
N LYS A 196 14.36 -6.20 -22.07
CA LYS A 196 14.39 -6.90 -23.35
C LYS A 196 14.16 -5.93 -24.52
N LEU A 197 13.26 -4.95 -24.34
CA LEU A 197 12.95 -3.93 -25.35
C LEU A 197 14.15 -3.00 -25.63
N HIS A 198 14.75 -2.42 -24.58
CA HIS A 198 15.86 -1.45 -24.74
C HIS A 198 17.24 -2.10 -24.83
N GLY A 199 17.37 -3.36 -24.43
CA GLY A 199 18.64 -4.07 -24.30
C GLY A 199 19.36 -3.77 -22.97
N SER A 200 20.14 -4.75 -22.50
CA SER A 200 20.85 -4.68 -21.22
C SER A 200 21.91 -3.58 -21.15
N LYS A 201 22.41 -3.09 -22.28
CA LYS A 201 23.36 -1.98 -22.32
C LYS A 201 22.69 -0.64 -22.01
N ALA A 202 21.47 -0.43 -22.49
CA ALA A 202 20.71 0.80 -22.25
C ALA A 202 20.01 0.79 -20.88
N LEU A 203 19.51 -0.38 -20.45
CA LEU A 203 18.93 -0.59 -19.12
C LEU A 203 19.73 -1.64 -18.34
N PRO A 204 20.86 -1.25 -17.72
CA PRO A 204 21.75 -2.19 -17.02
C PRO A 204 21.15 -2.71 -15.71
N LYS A 205 20.38 -1.87 -15.00
CA LYS A 205 19.79 -2.19 -13.70
C LYS A 205 18.27 -2.11 -13.78
N ILE A 206 17.60 -3.16 -13.32
CA ILE A 206 16.13 -3.26 -13.29
C ILE A 206 15.55 -3.09 -11.88
N SER A 207 16.40 -2.75 -10.90
CA SER A 207 15.93 -2.33 -9.58
C SER A 207 15.16 -1.03 -9.68
N LEU A 208 14.33 -0.73 -8.68
CA LEU A 208 13.57 0.52 -8.60
C LEU A 208 14.46 1.76 -8.81
N GLN A 209 15.62 1.79 -8.14
CA GLN A 209 16.63 2.85 -8.30
C GLN A 209 17.21 2.90 -9.73
N GLY A 210 17.49 1.75 -10.34
CA GLY A 210 18.00 1.68 -11.71
C GLY A 210 17.00 2.21 -12.74
N LEU A 211 15.73 1.89 -12.55
CA LEU A 211 14.63 2.42 -13.37
C LEU A 211 14.43 3.92 -13.15
N ARG A 212 14.52 4.40 -11.91
CA ARG A 212 14.48 5.84 -11.58
C ARG A 212 15.56 6.60 -12.34
N GLU A 213 16.79 6.09 -12.32
CA GLU A 213 17.94 6.66 -13.04
C GLU A 213 17.72 6.62 -14.55
N PHE A 214 17.25 5.50 -15.10
CA PHE A 214 16.93 5.34 -16.52
C PHE A 214 15.91 6.38 -17.01
N TYR A 215 14.84 6.60 -16.26
CA TYR A 215 13.80 7.59 -16.56
C TYR A 215 14.14 9.02 -16.11
N ARG A 216 15.32 9.24 -15.53
CA ARG A 216 15.77 10.55 -15.02
C ARG A 216 14.79 11.20 -14.03
N ILE A 217 14.14 10.37 -13.22
CA ILE A 217 13.20 10.82 -12.18
C ILE A 217 14.03 11.31 -10.99
N PRO A 218 13.81 12.53 -10.46
CA PRO A 218 14.53 13.01 -9.29
C PRO A 218 14.20 12.13 -8.08
N LEU A 219 15.19 11.92 -7.21
CA LEU A 219 14.96 11.27 -5.92
C LEU A 219 14.42 12.31 -4.94
N GLU A 220 13.27 12.05 -4.34
CA GLU A 220 12.70 12.86 -3.26
C GLU A 220 12.75 12.04 -1.97
N GLY A 221 13.44 12.54 -0.94
CA GLY A 221 13.58 11.87 0.35
C GLY A 221 14.75 10.89 0.44
N SER A 222 14.76 10.07 1.48
CA SER A 222 15.77 9.04 1.72
C SER A 222 15.38 7.73 1.05
N ASN A 223 16.33 7.10 0.35
CA ASN A 223 16.18 5.71 -0.11
C ASN A 223 15.79 4.78 1.05
N HIS A 224 14.99 3.75 0.76
CA HIS A 224 14.55 2.74 1.74
C HIS A 224 13.64 3.31 2.83
N ARG A 225 12.72 4.18 2.41
CA ARG A 225 11.51 4.49 3.16
C ARG A 225 10.35 4.16 2.26
N ALA A 226 9.36 3.46 2.79
CA ALA A 226 8.32 2.85 1.95
C ALA A 226 7.62 3.88 1.04
N MET A 227 7.30 5.08 1.57
CA MET A 227 6.62 6.10 0.76
C MET A 227 7.53 6.79 -0.27
N SER A 228 8.83 6.89 0.01
CA SER A 228 9.80 7.34 -1.00
C SER A 228 9.80 6.38 -2.18
N ASP A 229 9.84 5.08 -1.91
CA ASP A 229 9.88 4.04 -2.92
C ASP A 229 8.54 3.93 -3.66
N VAL A 230 7.40 4.06 -2.98
CA VAL A 230 6.07 4.21 -3.61
C VAL A 230 6.00 5.43 -4.53
N ASN A 231 6.57 6.58 -4.14
CA ASN A 231 6.58 7.78 -4.98
C ASN A 231 7.41 7.60 -6.24
N VAL A 232 8.58 6.94 -6.12
CA VAL A 232 9.41 6.55 -7.26
C VAL A 232 8.66 5.57 -8.16
N LEU A 233 8.06 4.52 -7.59
CA LEU A 233 7.25 3.54 -8.33
C LEU A 233 6.07 4.20 -9.07
N SER A 234 5.36 5.11 -8.42
CA SER A 234 4.23 5.86 -9.02
C SER A 234 4.65 6.74 -10.19
N SER A 235 5.93 7.12 -10.26
CA SER A 235 6.49 7.89 -11.37
C SER A 235 7.05 6.98 -12.46
N ILE A 236 7.58 5.79 -12.12
CA ILE A 236 8.15 4.84 -13.08
C ILE A 236 7.06 4.06 -13.81
N LEU A 237 6.02 3.59 -13.10
CA LEU A 237 4.99 2.72 -13.67
C LEU A 237 4.33 3.29 -14.95
N PRO A 238 3.89 4.56 -14.98
CA PRO A 238 3.31 5.15 -16.20
C PRO A 238 4.29 5.16 -17.39
N ASN A 239 5.56 5.43 -17.13
CA ASN A 239 6.61 5.41 -18.17
C ASN A 239 6.84 3.99 -18.70
N MET A 240 6.91 2.98 -17.81
CA MET A 240 7.04 1.58 -18.24
C MET A 240 5.85 1.14 -19.08
N THR A 241 4.63 1.50 -18.68
CA THR A 241 3.43 1.16 -19.46
C THR A 241 3.38 1.87 -20.79
N PHE A 242 3.86 3.11 -20.87
CA PHE A 242 3.97 3.85 -22.13
C PHE A 242 4.98 3.18 -23.08
N ASP A 243 6.19 2.90 -22.62
CA ASP A 243 7.25 2.29 -23.44
C ASP A 243 6.86 0.89 -23.95
N LEU A 244 6.24 0.11 -23.07
CA LEU A 244 5.75 -1.23 -23.39
C LEU A 244 4.40 -1.22 -24.14
N LYS A 245 3.81 -0.05 -24.37
CA LYS A 245 2.51 0.15 -25.04
C LYS A 245 1.38 -0.66 -24.40
N LEU A 246 1.35 -0.71 -23.07
CA LEU A 246 0.38 -1.49 -22.29
C LEU A 246 -0.87 -0.67 -22.01
N GLY A 247 -2.03 -1.25 -22.33
CA GLY A 247 -3.32 -0.77 -21.85
C GLY A 247 -3.69 -1.32 -20.48
N VAL A 248 -4.88 -0.96 -19.99
CA VAL A 248 -5.41 -1.48 -18.72
C VAL A 248 -5.65 -2.99 -18.79
N ASP A 249 -6.14 -3.50 -19.92
CA ASP A 249 -6.36 -4.95 -20.10
C ASP A 249 -5.04 -5.73 -20.06
N ASP A 250 -3.97 -5.19 -20.65
CA ASP A 250 -2.63 -5.77 -20.60
C ASP A 250 -2.07 -5.82 -19.18
N LEU A 251 -2.34 -4.78 -18.38
CA LEU A 251 -1.97 -4.75 -16.97
C LEU A 251 -2.74 -5.80 -16.19
N LEU A 252 -4.07 -5.89 -16.37
CA LEU A 252 -4.91 -6.90 -15.72
C LEU A 252 -4.43 -8.31 -16.02
N GLN A 253 -4.08 -8.61 -17.27
CA GLN A 253 -3.53 -9.92 -17.67
C GLN A 253 -2.17 -10.24 -17.01
N ARG A 254 -1.42 -9.22 -16.60
CA ARG A 254 -0.13 -9.37 -15.90
C ARG A 254 -0.26 -9.38 -14.38
N THR A 255 -1.47 -9.17 -13.86
CA THR A 255 -1.72 -9.30 -12.43
C THR A 255 -1.86 -10.77 -12.00
N PHE A 256 -1.82 -10.99 -10.69
CA PHE A 256 -2.10 -12.28 -10.09
C PHE A 256 -2.94 -12.14 -8.83
N LYS A 257 -3.67 -13.20 -8.47
CA LYS A 257 -4.47 -13.27 -7.24
C LYS A 257 -3.63 -13.75 -6.07
N ALA A 258 -4.08 -13.46 -4.85
CA ALA A 258 -3.50 -13.98 -3.61
C ALA A 258 -3.32 -15.51 -3.64
N SER A 259 -4.31 -16.23 -4.17
CA SER A 259 -4.30 -17.71 -4.27
C SER A 259 -3.20 -18.27 -5.18
N ALA A 260 -2.55 -17.44 -6.00
CA ALA A 260 -1.43 -17.86 -6.85
C ALA A 260 -0.07 -17.77 -6.14
N CYS A 261 -0.01 -17.18 -4.95
CA CYS A 261 1.17 -17.20 -4.10
C CYS A 261 1.11 -18.42 -3.18
N ASN A 262 2.08 -19.33 -3.31
CA ASN A 262 2.26 -20.38 -2.31
C ASN A 262 2.78 -19.74 -1.02
N ILE A 263 1.93 -19.73 0.01
CA ILE A 263 2.37 -19.43 1.38
C ILE A 263 2.82 -20.78 1.96
N THR A 264 4.11 -21.09 1.81
CA THR A 264 4.74 -22.18 2.57
C THR A 264 5.18 -21.68 3.92
#